data_AF-A0A1G8FSM2-F1
#
_entry.id   AF-A0A1G8FSM2-F1
#
_cell.length_a   1.000
_cell.length_b   1.000
_cell.length_c   1.000
_cell.angle_alpha   90.00
_cell.angle_beta   90.00
_cell.angle_gamma   90.00
#
_symmetry.space_group_name_H-M   'P 1'
#
loop_
_entity.id
_entity.type
_entity.pdbx_description
1 polymer ?
#
loop_
_entity_poly.entity_id
_entity_poly.type
_entity_poly.pdbx_seq_one_letter_code
_entity_poly.pdbx_strand_id
1 'polypeptide(L)'
;MTEQELKDIEARLAAATPGPWGCNDDNEFTIGHLYAPFGEMEVCKVTSGNLADATFIKCVPTDMRRLLDEVKRLRKDNEELQKLVDKFSEANRRLRIAVANQ
;
A
#
# COMPACT_ATOMS: atom_id res chain seq x y z
N MET A 1 -1.22 9.44 8.97
CA MET A 1 -0.92 9.64 7.55
C MET A 1 -1.75 10.80 7.04
N THR A 2 -1.13 11.79 6.45
CA THR A 2 -1.74 12.97 5.81
C THR A 2 -2.12 12.66 4.36
N GLU A 3 -2.81 13.58 3.69
CA GLU A 3 -3.07 13.46 2.24
C GLU A 3 -1.78 13.56 1.41
N GLN A 4 -0.83 14.39 1.85
CA GLN A 4 0.44 14.52 1.16
C GLN A 4 1.25 13.24 1.24
N GLU A 5 1.35 12.64 2.43
CA GLU A 5 2.06 11.36 2.61
C GLU A 5 1.44 10.24 1.77
N LEU A 6 0.10 10.20 1.65
CA LEU A 6 -0.57 9.21 0.81
C LEU A 6 -0.23 9.40 -0.68
N LYS A 7 -0.29 10.65 -1.17
CA LYS A 7 0.10 10.98 -2.56
C LYS A 7 1.56 10.62 -2.83
N ASP A 8 2.46 10.89 -1.90
CA ASP A 8 3.88 10.58 -2.05
C ASP A 8 4.11 9.06 -2.14
N ILE A 9 3.39 8.27 -1.32
CA ILE A 9 3.45 6.80 -1.41
C ILE A 9 2.87 6.31 -2.74
N GLU A 10 1.74 6.85 -3.18
CA GLU A 10 1.14 6.49 -4.47
C GLU A 10 2.06 6.81 -5.65
N ALA A 11 2.72 7.96 -5.63
CA ALA A 11 3.67 8.37 -6.67
C ALA A 11 4.88 7.43 -6.70
N ARG A 12 5.46 7.10 -5.53
CA ARG A 12 6.55 6.11 -5.44
C ARG A 12 6.11 4.75 -5.95
N LEU A 13 4.91 4.30 -5.62
CA LEU A 13 4.38 3.02 -6.06
C LEU A 13 4.05 2.99 -7.56
N ALA A 14 3.60 4.11 -8.13
CA ALA A 14 3.36 4.23 -9.57
C ALA A 14 4.68 4.26 -10.37
N ALA A 15 5.73 4.86 -9.80
CA ALA A 15 7.06 4.86 -10.39
C ALA A 15 7.80 3.53 -10.19
N ALA A 16 7.39 2.73 -9.20
CA ALA A 16 7.95 1.41 -8.96
C ALA A 16 7.67 0.50 -10.15
N THR A 17 8.73 -0.04 -10.74
CA THR A 17 8.61 -1.17 -11.65
C THR A 17 8.68 -2.47 -10.85
N PRO A 18 8.16 -3.59 -11.36
CA PRO A 18 8.37 -4.89 -10.74
C PRO A 18 9.84 -5.28 -10.56
N GLY A 19 10.79 -4.53 -11.13
CA GLY A 19 12.22 -4.80 -11.08
C GLY A 19 12.58 -6.15 -11.73
N PRO A 20 13.87 -6.44 -11.91
CA PRO A 20 14.30 -7.73 -12.41
C PRO A 20 14.45 -8.73 -11.24
N TRP A 21 13.55 -8.69 -10.26
CA TRP A 21 13.61 -9.52 -9.06
C TRP A 21 13.24 -10.96 -9.43
N GLY A 22 14.26 -11.74 -9.77
CA GLY A 22 14.19 -13.18 -9.95
C GLY A 22 14.55 -13.90 -8.66
N CYS A 23 13.96 -15.07 -8.46
CA CYS A 23 14.39 -16.02 -7.45
C CYS A 23 14.45 -17.40 -8.11
N ASN A 24 15.59 -18.05 -8.00
CA ASN A 24 15.80 -19.40 -8.51
C ASN A 24 15.75 -20.39 -7.33
N ASP A 25 15.49 -21.66 -7.63
CA ASP A 25 15.33 -22.72 -6.61
C ASP A 25 16.59 -22.93 -5.74
N ASP A 26 17.74 -22.41 -6.18
CA ASP A 26 19.02 -22.46 -5.47
C ASP A 26 19.20 -21.33 -4.42
N ASN A 27 18.13 -20.61 -4.05
CA ASN A 27 18.17 -19.41 -3.18
C ASN A 27 19.07 -18.28 -3.74
N GLU A 28 19.32 -18.28 -5.03
CA GLU A 28 20.10 -17.22 -5.68
C GLU A 28 19.21 -16.02 -5.99
N PHE A 29 19.67 -14.85 -5.54
CA PHE A 29 19.07 -13.56 -5.82
C PHE A 29 19.76 -12.94 -7.00
N THR A 30 19.04 -12.81 -8.11
CA THR A 30 19.56 -12.12 -9.28
C THR A 30 18.89 -10.75 -9.38
N ILE A 31 19.67 -9.68 -9.29
CA ILE A 31 19.22 -8.34 -9.68
C ILE A 31 19.45 -8.21 -11.19
N GLY A 32 18.67 -8.95 -11.97
CA GLY A 32 18.71 -8.97 -13.43
C GLY A 32 19.77 -9.86 -14.07
N HIS A 33 19.36 -10.45 -15.20
CA HIS A 33 20.21 -11.11 -16.16
C HIS A 33 20.55 -10.10 -17.25
N LEU A 34 21.83 -9.82 -17.45
CA LEU A 34 22.32 -9.11 -18.62
C LEU A 34 22.77 -10.16 -19.64
N TYR A 35 22.09 -10.23 -20.78
CA TYR A 35 22.55 -11.03 -21.90
C TYR A 35 23.75 -10.35 -22.56
N ALA A 36 24.95 -10.85 -22.27
CA ALA A 36 26.18 -10.43 -22.93
C ALA A 36 26.51 -11.40 -24.08
N PRO A 37 27.31 -10.98 -25.09
CA PRO A 37 27.70 -11.84 -26.21
C PRO A 37 28.44 -13.14 -25.83
N PHE A 38 28.83 -13.28 -24.55
CA PHE A 38 29.64 -14.38 -24.03
C PHE A 38 28.91 -15.22 -22.97
N GLY A 39 27.60 -15.00 -22.77
CA GLY A 39 26.77 -15.73 -21.80
C GLY A 39 25.89 -14.82 -20.95
N GLU A 40 25.08 -15.42 -20.08
CA GLU A 40 24.34 -14.67 -19.06
C GLU A 40 25.31 -14.15 -17.99
N MET A 41 25.22 -12.86 -17.71
CA MET A 41 25.94 -12.21 -16.61
C MET A 41 24.92 -11.76 -15.55
N GLU A 42 25.10 -12.23 -14.32
CA GLU A 42 24.36 -11.74 -13.16
C GLU A 42 24.94 -10.39 -12.72
N VAL A 43 24.10 -9.35 -12.65
CA VAL A 43 24.56 -7.97 -12.38
C VAL A 43 24.88 -7.75 -10.91
N CYS A 44 24.15 -8.44 -10.02
CA CYS A 44 24.41 -8.51 -8.59
C CYS A 44 23.83 -9.82 -8.06
N LYS A 45 24.65 -10.58 -7.34
CA LYS A 45 24.29 -11.81 -6.63
C LYS A 45 24.23 -11.51 -5.14
N VAL A 46 23.06 -11.66 -4.51
CA VAL A 46 22.95 -11.60 -3.04
C VAL A 46 23.07 -13.02 -2.52
N THR A 47 24.20 -13.34 -1.89
CA THR A 47 24.54 -14.70 -1.43
C THR A 47 23.94 -15.06 -0.06
N SER A 48 23.17 -14.15 0.55
CA SER A 48 22.66 -14.28 1.93
C SER A 48 21.17 -14.06 2.09
N GLY A 49 20.41 -13.92 1.00
CA GLY A 49 18.95 -13.84 1.11
C GLY A 49 18.35 -15.25 1.06
N ASN A 50 17.10 -15.41 1.53
CA ASN A 50 16.34 -16.64 1.36
C ASN A 50 15.17 -16.43 0.36
N LEU A 51 14.67 -17.52 -0.25
CA LEU A 51 13.56 -17.47 -1.21
C LEU A 51 12.31 -16.72 -0.69
N ALA A 52 12.03 -16.75 0.61
CA ALA A 52 10.89 -16.07 1.20
C ALA A 52 11.01 -14.54 1.12
N ASP A 53 12.19 -13.99 1.41
CA ASP A 53 12.47 -12.55 1.32
C ASP A 53 12.35 -12.06 -0.13
N ALA A 54 12.85 -12.82 -1.11
CA ALA A 54 12.74 -12.50 -2.53
C ALA A 54 11.27 -12.48 -2.98
N THR A 55 10.51 -13.51 -2.58
CA THR A 55 9.08 -13.62 -2.90
C THR A 55 8.29 -12.47 -2.29
N PHE A 56 8.62 -12.07 -1.06
CA PHE A 56 8.02 -10.92 -0.41
C PHE A 56 8.28 -9.64 -1.20
N ILE A 57 9.55 -9.30 -1.47
CA ILE A 57 9.95 -8.08 -2.20
C ILE A 57 9.31 -8.01 -3.58
N LYS A 58 9.25 -9.14 -4.30
CA LYS A 58 8.60 -9.25 -5.61
C LYS A 58 7.11 -8.89 -5.55
N CYS A 59 6.42 -9.26 -4.47
CA CYS A 59 4.99 -9.01 -4.28
C CYS A 59 4.68 -7.63 -3.69
N VAL A 60 5.67 -6.92 -3.11
CA VAL A 60 5.49 -5.61 -2.45
C VAL A 60 4.68 -4.62 -3.30
N PRO A 61 4.92 -4.42 -4.62
CA PRO A 61 4.14 -3.45 -5.37
C PRO A 61 2.62 -3.75 -5.40
N THR A 62 2.25 -5.03 -5.52
CA THR A 62 0.86 -5.47 -5.53
C THR A 62 0.24 -5.34 -4.14
N ASP A 63 0.93 -5.80 -3.11
CA ASP A 63 0.43 -5.75 -1.73
C ASP A 63 0.29 -4.32 -1.23
N MET A 64 1.26 -3.46 -1.53
CA MET A 64 1.19 -2.03 -1.20
C MET A 64 0.03 -1.34 -1.92
N ARG A 65 -0.27 -1.70 -3.17
CA ARG A 65 -1.45 -1.16 -3.89
C ARG A 65 -2.73 -1.53 -3.14
N ARG A 66 -2.88 -2.81 -2.77
CA ARG A 66 -4.05 -3.30 -2.03
C ARG A 66 -4.22 -2.59 -0.68
N LEU A 67 -3.12 -2.37 0.04
CA LEU A 67 -3.14 -1.65 1.31
C LEU A 67 -3.55 -0.18 1.15
N LEU A 68 -3.05 0.50 0.11
CA LEU A 68 -3.45 1.89 -0.19
C LEU A 68 -4.93 2.00 -0.54
N ASP A 69 -5.45 1.09 -1.35
CA ASP A 69 -6.87 1.06 -1.71
C ASP A 69 -7.74 0.86 -0.47
N GLU A 70 -7.32 -0.02 0.45
CA GLU A 70 -8.03 -0.24 1.70
C GLU A 70 -8.00 0.98 2.63
N VAL A 71 -6.86 1.67 2.73
CA VAL A 71 -6.77 2.93 3.49
C VAL A 71 -7.71 3.99 2.91
N LYS A 72 -7.77 4.13 1.58
CA LYS A 72 -8.70 5.08 0.92
C LYS A 72 -10.15 4.74 1.22
N ARG A 73 -10.51 3.45 1.13
CA ARG A 73 -11.85 2.95 1.44
C ARG A 73 -12.23 3.29 2.88
N LEU A 74 -11.38 2.95 3.85
CA LEU A 74 -11.62 3.20 5.28
C LEU A 74 -11.75 4.70 5.60
N ARG A 75 -10.96 5.56 4.95
CA ARG A 75 -11.09 7.02 5.12
C ARG A 75 -12.43 7.53 4.63
N LYS A 76 -12.88 7.07 3.46
CA LYS A 76 -14.20 7.42 2.93
C LYS A 76 -15.31 6.96 3.88
N ASP A 77 -15.25 5.72 4.36
CA ASP A 77 -16.23 5.19 5.31
C ASP A 77 -16.25 6.02 6.60
N ASN A 78 -15.08 6.39 7.14
CA ASN A 78 -14.99 7.24 8.32
C ASN A 78 -15.60 8.63 8.11
N GLU A 79 -15.38 9.25 6.95
CA GLU A 79 -16.02 10.54 6.62
C GLU A 79 -17.54 10.44 6.54
N GLU A 80 -18.07 9.34 5.99
CA GLU A 80 -19.51 9.08 5.92
C GLU A 80 -20.10 8.84 7.32
N LEU A 81 -19.43 8.05 8.15
CA LEU A 81 -19.82 7.82 9.54
C LEU A 81 -19.81 9.10 10.35
N GLN A 82 -18.78 9.95 10.20
CA GLN A 82 -18.72 11.23 10.90
C GLN A 82 -19.90 12.13 10.55
N LYS A 83 -20.28 12.21 9.26
CA LYS A 83 -21.47 12.97 8.82
C LYS A 83 -22.75 12.45 9.45
N LEU A 84 -22.89 11.14 9.63
CA LEU A 84 -24.05 10.54 10.29
C LEU A 84 -24.09 10.87 11.79
N VAL A 85 -22.94 10.79 12.47
CA VAL A 85 -22.79 11.17 13.87
C VAL A 85 -23.16 12.64 14.07
N ASP A 86 -22.70 13.53 13.20
CA ASP A 86 -23.00 14.97 13.29
C ASP A 86 -24.49 15.25 13.10
N LYS A 87 -25.13 14.62 12.10
CA LYS A 87 -26.58 14.72 11.87
C LYS A 87 -27.39 14.25 13.07
N PHE A 88 -27.04 13.11 13.64
CA PHE A 88 -27.74 12.55 14.78
C PHE A 88 -27.55 13.41 16.04
N SER A 89 -26.33 13.92 16.26
CA SER A 89 -26.01 14.81 17.36
C SER A 89 -26.83 16.11 17.29
N GLU A 90 -26.95 16.69 16.10
CA GLU A 90 -27.77 17.88 15.87
C GLU A 90 -29.27 17.60 16.07
N ALA A 91 -29.78 16.48 15.54
CA ALA A 91 -31.17 16.07 15.76
C ALA A 91 -31.49 15.89 17.26
N ASN A 92 -30.61 15.23 18.01
CA ASN A 92 -30.76 15.06 19.45
C ASN A 92 -30.71 16.39 20.20
N ARG A 93 -29.83 17.30 19.80
CA ARG A 93 -29.77 18.65 20.38
C ARG A 93 -31.09 19.37 20.22
N ARG A 94 -31.68 19.33 19.02
CA ARG A 94 -33.00 19.95 18.74
C ARG A 94 -34.11 19.33 19.58
N LEU A 95 -34.15 18.01 19.69
CA LEU A 95 -35.13 17.31 20.51
C LEU A 95 -35.02 17.70 21.99
N ARG A 96 -33.81 17.79 22.54
CA ARG A 96 -33.61 18.20 23.93
C ARG A 96 -34.13 19.62 24.21
N ILE A 97 -33.90 20.56 23.29
CA ILE A 97 -34.40 21.93 23.41
C ILE A 97 -35.94 21.95 23.34
N ALA A 98 -36.54 21.18 22.42
CA ALA A 98 -37.99 21.11 22.29
C ALA A 98 -38.65 20.53 23.55
N VAL A 99 -38.06 19.50 24.15
CA VAL A 99 -38.55 18.89 25.40
C VAL A 99 -38.39 19.82 26.59
N ALA A 100 -37.30 20.60 26.67
CA ALA A 100 -37.07 21.52 27.79
C ALA A 100 -37.98 22.76 27.78
N ASN A 101 -38.62 23.06 26.64
CA ASN A 101 -39.52 24.21 26.46
C ASN A 101 -41.01 23.84 26.55
N GLN A 102 -41.33 22.59 26.92
CA GLN A 102 -42.68 22.11 27.23
C GLN A 102 -42.90 22.08 28.74
#